data_AF-A0A7R8WQA1-F1
#
_entry.id   AF-A0A7R8WQA1-F1
#
_cell.length_a   1.000
_cell.length_b   1.000
_cell.length_c   1.000
_cell.angle_alpha   90.00
_cell.angle_beta   90.00
_cell.angle_gamma   90.00
#
_symmetry.space_group_name_H-M   'P 1'
#
loop_
_entity.id
_entity.type
_entity.pdbx_description
1 polymer ?
#
loop_
_entity_poly.entity_id
_entity_poly.type
_entity_poly.pdbx_seq_one_letter_code
_entity_poly.pdbx_strand_id
1 'polypeptide(L)'
;MKETLNLLYQGESLSQEAAYKLMTSIGEGQYSHEELASLLTVYNMRDIRPEELLGFRKAMIDMSLRVNLPKDAIDIVGTGGDGKDTFNISTLSCFVVAGAGFKIVKHGNYSASSVSGSSHMMEHFGYSFSNKEAKLQADLERSGICFLHAPLFHPAMKHIVPVRKALKVRTIFNIMGPLINPAQPNYALYGTYNQETAQLYHETLKNESLAYGIVNSLDGYDEVSLTGQALLIRKQEEEVLSPADFGFSTLDAAQIKGGGNVEENAKIFLSVLKGEATDAQTEVVLANAALALLCLQPEKSLEDCVQQAKESLKSKNALVVFNLAEKRKEVAQHKETQSIDDFTKSPYFDREVYSAKTQLLHPHSSGIIAEFKRKSPSKGWIFEEAIAEEVGPAYQNAGAACISVLTDEAFFGGTLEDLIHIRRQVEIPILRKEFIIDEYQLYEAKAMGADFILLIAEVLSTDEIKSLSKKAKELGLEVLMELHGEDQLPKICDSLDMVGINNRNLETFEVDLDRSIKMLEYIPNDFAKIAESGISGADEVLKLKQAGFDGFLIGENFMKTHQPGVALKSFMEEIFGK
;
A
#
# COMPACT_ATOMS: atom_id res chain seq x y z
N MET A 1 -0.05 28.27 36.45
CA MET A 1 -1.48 28.02 36.20
C MET A 1 -2.41 29.12 36.71
N LYS A 2 -2.43 29.46 38.02
CA LYS A 2 -3.41 30.40 38.60
C LYS A 2 -3.60 31.71 37.79
N GLU A 3 -2.50 32.37 37.43
CA GLU A 3 -2.54 33.61 36.64
C GLU A 3 -3.13 33.38 35.24
N THR A 4 -2.70 32.30 34.56
CA THR A 4 -3.24 31.87 33.26
C THR A 4 -4.74 31.62 33.32
N LEU A 5 -5.24 30.87 34.30
CA LEU A 5 -6.67 30.59 34.44
C LEU A 5 -7.47 31.86 34.72
N ASN A 6 -6.99 32.74 35.60
CA ASN A 6 -7.66 34.01 35.88
C ASN A 6 -7.79 34.89 34.63
N LEU A 7 -6.75 34.93 33.79
CA LEU A 7 -6.77 35.63 32.51
C LEU A 7 -7.81 34.98 31.57
N LEU A 8 -7.75 33.67 31.38
CA LEU A 8 -8.66 32.95 30.50
C LEU A 8 -10.13 33.02 30.96
N TYR A 9 -10.40 33.00 32.27
CA TYR A 9 -11.74 33.18 32.85
C TYR A 9 -12.35 34.56 32.57
N GLN A 10 -11.52 35.58 32.34
CA GLN A 10 -11.96 36.92 31.97
C GLN A 10 -12.23 37.06 30.47
N GLY A 11 -12.03 35.99 29.68
CA GLY A 11 -12.19 36.01 28.23
C GLY A 11 -10.96 36.53 27.47
N GLU A 12 -9.88 36.85 28.17
CA GLU A 12 -8.61 37.27 27.58
C GLU A 12 -7.87 36.08 26.94
N SER A 13 -7.03 36.34 25.94
CA SER A 13 -6.30 35.30 25.19
C SER A 13 -4.81 35.31 25.49
N LEU A 14 -4.15 34.14 25.38
CA LEU A 14 -2.71 34.06 25.52
C LEU A 14 -2.00 34.53 24.25
N SER A 15 -0.83 35.16 24.40
CA SER A 15 0.08 35.33 23.28
C SER A 15 0.64 33.98 22.84
N GLN A 16 1.15 33.90 21.60
CA GLN A 16 1.80 32.68 21.10
C GLN A 16 2.92 32.19 22.01
N GLU A 17 3.74 33.09 22.56
CA GLU A 17 4.82 32.75 23.48
C GLU A 17 4.29 32.21 24.82
N ALA A 18 3.22 32.82 25.36
CA ALA A 18 2.60 32.37 26.60
C ALA A 18 1.92 31.01 26.42
N ALA A 19 1.25 30.79 25.29
CA ALA A 19 0.66 29.51 24.92
C ALA A 19 1.73 28.42 24.78
N TYR A 20 2.84 28.71 24.09
CA TYR A 20 3.98 27.80 23.99
C TYR A 20 4.49 27.36 25.37
N LYS A 21 4.82 28.33 26.24
CA LYS A 21 5.32 28.04 27.59
C LYS A 21 4.31 27.24 28.41
N LEU A 22 3.03 27.57 28.33
CA LEU A 22 1.97 26.84 29.03
C LEU A 22 1.94 25.37 28.60
N MET A 23 1.93 25.10 27.28
CA MET A 23 1.89 23.74 26.77
C MET A 23 3.16 22.93 27.10
N THR A 24 4.33 23.57 27.09
CA THR A 24 5.57 22.94 27.57
C THR A 24 5.46 22.54 29.04
N SER A 25 5.01 23.44 29.92
CA SER A 25 4.78 23.11 31.34
C SER A 25 3.74 22.00 31.54
N ILE A 26 2.70 21.92 30.71
CA ILE A 26 1.73 20.82 30.71
C ILE A 26 2.42 19.50 30.34
N GLY A 27 3.21 19.50 29.26
CA GLY A 27 3.93 18.32 28.79
C GLY A 27 5.01 17.81 29.74
N GLU A 28 5.57 18.69 30.57
CA GLU A 28 6.51 18.37 31.65
C GLU A 28 5.83 17.90 32.94
N GLY A 29 4.49 17.91 33.00
CA GLY A 29 3.73 17.44 34.16
C GLY A 29 3.76 18.41 35.35
N GLN A 30 3.92 19.71 35.12
CA GLN A 30 4.01 20.71 36.18
C GLN A 30 2.67 21.07 36.83
N TYR A 31 1.55 20.55 36.32
CA TYR A 31 0.20 20.91 36.75
C TYR A 31 -0.62 19.70 37.20
N SER A 32 -1.53 19.93 38.15
CA SER A 32 -2.42 18.88 38.67
C SER A 32 -3.54 18.53 37.66
N HIS A 33 -4.18 17.37 37.84
CA HIS A 33 -5.31 16.98 36.99
C HIS A 33 -6.49 17.95 37.11
N GLU A 34 -6.73 18.55 38.27
CA GLU A 34 -7.77 19.53 38.52
C GLU A 34 -7.49 20.84 37.76
N GLU A 35 -6.24 21.29 37.78
CA GLU A 35 -5.78 22.45 37.02
C GLU A 35 -5.93 22.24 35.51
N LEU A 36 -5.55 21.05 35.01
CA LEU A 36 -5.70 20.68 33.61
C LEU A 36 -7.17 20.55 33.20
N ALA A 37 -8.01 19.94 34.04
CA ALA A 37 -9.44 19.84 33.79
C ALA A 37 -10.08 21.22 33.66
N SER A 38 -9.74 22.12 34.59
CA SER A 38 -10.16 23.53 34.56
C SER A 38 -9.73 24.22 33.26
N LEU A 39 -8.46 24.09 32.86
CA LEU A 39 -7.95 24.68 31.61
C LEU A 39 -8.71 24.17 30.38
N LEU A 40 -8.90 22.84 30.28
CA LEU A 40 -9.62 22.22 29.18
C LEU A 40 -11.09 22.66 29.14
N THR A 41 -11.73 22.81 30.30
CA THR A 41 -13.10 23.33 30.38
C THR A 41 -13.18 24.76 29.88
N VAL A 42 -12.23 25.63 30.21
CA VAL A 42 -12.24 27.02 29.72
C VAL A 42 -12.18 27.07 28.20
N TYR A 43 -11.29 26.30 27.56
CA TYR A 43 -11.23 26.24 26.10
C TYR A 43 -12.40 25.49 25.44
N ASN A 44 -13.27 24.85 26.22
CA ASN A 44 -14.56 24.35 25.73
C ASN A 44 -15.68 25.38 25.86
N MET A 45 -15.51 26.41 26.70
CA MET A 45 -16.48 27.48 26.92
C MET A 45 -16.21 28.71 26.04
N ARG A 46 -15.02 28.80 25.44
CA ARG A 46 -14.62 29.88 24.54
C ARG A 46 -13.73 29.34 23.42
N ASP A 47 -13.71 30.05 22.30
CA ASP A 47 -12.85 29.69 21.18
C ASP A 47 -11.37 29.93 21.52
N ILE A 48 -10.54 28.99 21.07
CA ILE A 48 -9.09 29.15 21.01
C ILE A 48 -8.74 30.15 19.89
N ARG A 49 -7.76 31.03 20.13
CA ARG A 49 -7.27 31.95 19.10
C ARG A 49 -6.16 31.32 18.24
N PRO A 50 -5.96 31.78 16.99
CA PRO A 50 -4.89 31.28 16.12
C PRO A 50 -3.49 31.35 16.77
N GLU A 51 -3.19 32.43 17.51
CA GLU A 51 -1.90 32.60 18.19
C GLU A 51 -1.70 31.58 19.30
N GLU A 52 -2.77 31.25 20.03
CA GLU A 52 -2.77 30.24 21.09
C GLU A 52 -2.53 28.84 20.48
N LEU A 53 -3.26 28.51 19.41
CA LEU A 53 -3.13 27.23 18.71
C LEU A 53 -1.74 27.07 18.11
N LEU A 54 -1.17 28.12 17.51
CA LEU A 54 0.18 28.10 16.96
C LEU A 54 1.24 27.88 18.05
N GLY A 55 1.09 28.54 19.21
CA GLY A 55 1.96 28.34 20.37
C GLY A 55 1.91 26.91 20.90
N PHE A 56 0.70 26.37 21.07
CA PHE A 56 0.47 24.98 21.50
C PHE A 56 1.02 23.97 20.50
N ARG A 57 0.73 24.15 19.20
CA ARG A 57 1.26 23.31 18.11
C ARG A 57 2.78 23.24 18.15
N LYS A 58 3.45 24.40 18.22
CA LYS A 58 4.91 24.47 18.24
C LYS A 58 5.50 23.75 19.46
N ALA A 59 4.91 23.94 20.65
CA ALA A 59 5.36 23.25 21.86
C ALA A 59 5.20 21.73 21.74
N MET A 60 4.07 21.25 21.20
CA MET A 60 3.83 19.82 21.00
C MET A 60 4.82 19.20 20.00
N ILE A 61 5.12 19.87 18.90
CA ILE A 61 6.12 19.43 17.93
C ILE A 61 7.51 19.40 18.57
N ASP A 62 7.91 20.44 19.31
CA ASP A 62 9.22 20.51 19.97
C ASP A 62 9.42 19.41 21.03
N MET A 63 8.34 19.01 21.71
CA MET A 63 8.33 17.92 22.70
C MET A 63 8.15 16.52 22.10
N SER A 64 7.87 16.42 20.79
CA SER A 64 7.69 15.13 20.13
C SER A 64 9.04 14.42 19.90
N LEU A 65 9.00 13.10 19.77
CA LEU A 65 10.16 12.35 19.28
C LEU A 65 10.41 12.73 17.83
N ARG A 66 11.53 13.40 17.59
CA ARG A 66 11.91 13.85 16.25
C ARG A 66 12.20 12.66 15.34
N VAL A 67 11.72 12.77 14.11
CA VAL A 67 12.03 11.86 13.01
C VAL A 67 12.51 12.66 11.82
N ASN A 68 13.61 12.23 11.21
CA ASN A 68 14.10 12.81 9.98
C ASN A 68 13.58 12.02 8.77
N LEU A 69 12.40 12.41 8.29
CA LEU A 69 11.78 11.85 7.09
C LEU A 69 11.76 12.89 5.96
N PRO A 70 11.75 12.46 4.69
CA PRO A 70 11.52 13.32 3.54
C PRO A 70 10.36 14.29 3.76
N LYS A 71 10.66 15.58 3.59
CA LYS A 71 9.68 16.67 3.76
C LYS A 71 8.75 16.81 2.56
N ASP A 72 9.21 16.39 1.37
CA ASP A 72 8.41 16.28 0.16
C ASP A 72 7.47 15.07 0.25
N ALA A 73 6.45 15.22 1.09
CA ALA A 73 5.44 14.23 1.41
C ALA A 73 4.17 14.96 1.87
N ILE A 74 3.04 14.24 1.87
CA ILE A 74 1.74 14.75 2.35
C ILE A 74 1.22 13.94 3.54
N ASP A 75 0.56 14.62 4.46
CA ASP A 75 -0.32 14.01 5.46
C ASP A 75 -1.78 14.20 5.05
N ILE A 76 -2.61 13.17 5.22
CA ILE A 76 -4.06 13.23 4.95
C ILE A 76 -4.75 12.83 6.24
N VAL A 77 -5.32 13.79 6.96
CA VAL A 77 -5.75 13.57 8.34
C VAL A 77 -6.93 14.48 8.70
N GLY A 78 -7.89 13.92 9.43
CA GLY A 78 -9.05 14.63 9.94
C GLY A 78 -8.99 14.86 11.45
N THR A 79 -9.73 15.87 11.93
CA THR A 79 -9.97 16.09 13.36
C THR A 79 -10.72 14.92 14.03
N GLY A 80 -11.46 14.14 13.24
CA GLY A 80 -12.36 13.09 13.69
C GLY A 80 -13.53 13.62 14.54
N GLY A 81 -14.41 12.71 14.94
CA GLY A 81 -15.51 13.04 15.85
C GLY A 81 -16.68 13.76 15.19
N ASP A 82 -16.89 13.54 13.89
CA ASP A 82 -18.09 13.96 13.15
C ASP A 82 -19.33 13.12 13.50
N GLY A 83 -19.14 11.92 14.06
CA GLY A 83 -20.21 10.99 14.45
C GLY A 83 -20.92 10.34 13.26
N LYS A 84 -20.26 10.28 12.09
CA LYS A 84 -20.86 9.79 10.84
C LYS A 84 -20.56 8.32 10.54
N ASP A 85 -19.60 7.73 11.24
CA ASP A 85 -19.20 6.32 11.12
C ASP A 85 -18.98 5.88 9.66
N THR A 86 -18.28 6.72 8.88
CA THR A 86 -17.78 6.35 7.55
C THR A 86 -16.71 5.25 7.67
N PHE A 87 -16.47 4.51 6.57
CA PHE A 87 -15.28 3.65 6.49
C PHE A 87 -14.01 4.51 6.43
N ASN A 88 -12.82 3.89 6.50
CA ASN A 88 -11.54 4.61 6.64
C ASN A 88 -11.06 5.34 5.36
N ILE A 89 -11.87 6.25 4.81
CA ILE A 89 -11.66 7.00 3.56
C ILE A 89 -10.32 7.73 3.57
N SER A 90 -10.01 8.58 4.55
CA SER A 90 -8.70 9.27 4.61
C SER A 90 -7.48 8.33 4.65
N THR A 91 -7.65 7.08 5.12
CA THR A 91 -6.57 6.09 5.12
C THR A 91 -6.46 5.42 3.75
N LEU A 92 -7.58 5.11 3.09
CA LEU A 92 -7.59 4.64 1.70
C LEU A 92 -7.02 5.67 0.72
N SER A 93 -7.40 6.94 0.86
CA SER A 93 -6.88 8.02 0.00
C SER A 93 -5.36 8.14 0.08
N CYS A 94 -4.74 7.79 1.23
CA CYS A 94 -3.29 7.70 1.32
C CYS A 94 -2.69 6.66 0.36
N PHE A 95 -3.28 5.46 0.28
CA PHE A 95 -2.82 4.42 -0.65
C PHE A 95 -3.02 4.82 -2.12
N VAL A 96 -4.11 5.52 -2.43
CA VAL A 96 -4.36 6.05 -3.78
C VAL A 96 -3.34 7.13 -4.15
N VAL A 97 -3.05 8.06 -3.26
CA VAL A 97 -2.04 9.11 -3.51
C VAL A 97 -0.63 8.51 -3.59
N ALA A 98 -0.32 7.50 -2.76
CA ALA A 98 0.94 6.76 -2.86
C ALA A 98 1.06 5.99 -4.17
N GLY A 99 -0.02 5.33 -4.62
CA GLY A 99 -0.06 4.66 -5.92
C GLY A 99 -0.02 5.61 -7.10
N ALA A 100 -0.31 6.91 -6.92
CA ALA A 100 -0.07 7.96 -7.90
C ALA A 100 1.38 8.47 -7.90
N GLY A 101 2.26 7.90 -7.04
CA GLY A 101 3.69 8.18 -6.99
C GLY A 101 4.13 9.18 -5.92
N PHE A 102 3.24 9.64 -5.04
CA PHE A 102 3.56 10.64 -4.02
C PHE A 102 3.82 10.04 -2.65
N LYS A 103 4.72 10.66 -1.89
CA LYS A 103 5.07 10.16 -0.55
C LYS A 103 4.02 10.53 0.49
N ILE A 104 3.60 9.55 1.28
CA ILE A 104 2.68 9.74 2.40
C ILE A 104 3.39 9.57 3.73
N VAL A 105 3.22 10.55 4.60
CA VAL A 105 3.65 10.48 6.00
C VAL A 105 2.43 10.73 6.89
N LYS A 106 1.63 9.68 7.08
CA LYS A 106 0.32 9.80 7.72
C LYS A 106 0.45 9.85 9.24
N HIS A 107 -0.02 10.91 9.87
CA HIS A 107 -0.17 10.94 11.33
C HIS A 107 -1.52 10.32 11.72
N GLY A 108 -1.47 9.31 12.59
CA GLY A 108 -2.64 8.50 12.92
C GLY A 108 -2.79 8.23 14.41
N ASN A 109 -4.00 7.91 14.82
CA ASN A 109 -4.29 7.51 16.19
C ASN A 109 -5.42 6.47 16.22
N TYR A 110 -5.62 5.86 17.38
CA TYR A 110 -6.83 5.09 17.65
C TYR A 110 -8.04 6.02 17.65
N SER A 111 -9.18 5.49 17.19
CA SER A 111 -10.45 6.22 17.20
C SER A 111 -10.87 6.56 18.63
N ALA A 112 -11.42 7.76 18.82
CA ALA A 112 -12.08 8.18 20.05
C ALA A 112 -13.61 8.04 19.99
N SER A 113 -14.21 7.86 18.80
CA SER A 113 -15.66 7.97 18.59
C SER A 113 -16.24 7.08 17.48
N SER A 114 -15.49 6.79 16.40
CA SER A 114 -15.91 5.90 15.32
C SER A 114 -15.57 4.43 15.60
N VAL A 115 -16.21 3.53 14.86
CA VAL A 115 -16.00 2.06 14.92
C VAL A 115 -14.54 1.66 14.70
N SER A 116 -13.84 2.25 13.71
CA SER A 116 -12.42 1.98 13.46
C SER A 116 -11.65 3.26 13.11
N GLY A 117 -10.53 3.47 13.82
CA GLY A 117 -9.58 4.55 13.52
C GLY A 117 -8.51 4.09 12.54
N SER A 118 -7.72 5.02 12.00
CA SER A 118 -6.63 4.66 11.07
C SER A 118 -5.64 3.67 11.68
N SER A 119 -5.30 3.82 12.96
CA SER A 119 -4.38 2.89 13.62
C SER A 119 -4.98 1.49 13.82
N HIS A 120 -6.27 1.38 14.15
CA HIS A 120 -6.95 0.09 14.27
C HIS A 120 -6.97 -0.65 12.91
N MET A 121 -7.23 0.08 11.83
CA MET A 121 -7.28 -0.51 10.49
C MET A 121 -5.91 -1.05 10.07
N MET A 122 -4.85 -0.28 10.26
CA MET A 122 -3.51 -0.73 9.90
C MET A 122 -3.02 -1.88 10.79
N GLU A 123 -3.33 -1.88 12.09
CA GLU A 123 -3.08 -3.02 12.98
C GLU A 123 -3.89 -4.26 12.61
N HIS A 124 -5.10 -4.11 12.07
CA HIS A 124 -5.89 -5.25 11.60
C HIS A 124 -5.24 -5.93 10.41
N PHE A 125 -4.68 -5.15 9.48
CA PHE A 125 -3.76 -5.67 8.45
C PHE A 125 -2.40 -6.06 9.04
N GLY A 126 -2.15 -5.77 10.32
CA GLY A 126 -0.97 -6.18 11.08
C GLY A 126 0.27 -5.33 10.82
N TYR A 127 0.10 -4.11 10.30
CA TYR A 127 1.16 -3.12 10.30
C TYR A 127 1.71 -2.92 11.72
N SER A 128 3.02 -3.10 11.89
CA SER A 128 3.69 -2.87 13.16
C SER A 128 4.15 -1.43 13.26
N PHE A 129 3.50 -0.65 14.12
CA PHE A 129 3.89 0.74 14.40
C PHE A 129 5.26 0.81 15.09
N SER A 130 6.06 1.80 14.69
CA SER A 130 7.38 2.04 15.28
C SER A 130 7.70 3.52 15.32
N ASN A 131 8.55 3.91 16.26
CA ASN A 131 9.23 5.22 16.26
C ASN A 131 10.70 5.12 15.86
N LYS A 132 11.17 3.96 15.38
CA LYS A 132 12.53 3.81 14.84
C LYS A 132 12.61 4.45 13.46
N GLU A 133 13.41 5.51 13.35
CA GLU A 133 13.61 6.26 12.10
C GLU A 133 13.96 5.37 10.91
N ALA A 134 14.89 4.42 11.09
CA ALA A 134 15.31 3.50 10.03
C ALA A 134 14.15 2.67 9.45
N LYS A 135 13.18 2.24 10.28
CA LYS A 135 11.99 1.52 9.79
C LYS A 135 11.09 2.47 8.99
N LEU A 136 10.84 3.67 9.52
CA LEU A 136 9.95 4.64 8.89
C LEU A 136 10.50 5.12 7.53
N GLN A 137 11.82 5.34 7.44
CA GLN A 137 12.51 5.64 6.19
C GLN A 137 12.36 4.47 5.21
N ALA A 138 12.60 3.24 5.66
CA ALA A 138 12.44 2.05 4.81
C ALA A 138 10.99 1.85 4.33
N ASP A 139 9.99 2.09 5.17
CA ASP A 139 8.59 2.06 4.75
C ASP A 139 8.35 3.10 3.63
N LEU A 140 8.76 4.36 3.86
CA LEU A 140 8.52 5.45 2.92
C LEU A 140 9.29 5.30 1.60
N GLU A 141 10.55 4.87 1.63
CA GLU A 141 11.37 4.66 0.44
C GLU A 141 10.81 3.54 -0.45
N ARG A 142 10.22 2.52 0.17
CA ARG A 142 9.94 1.26 -0.51
C ARG A 142 8.47 1.03 -0.84
N SER A 143 7.54 1.64 -0.12
CA SER A 143 6.10 1.61 -0.44
C SER A 143 5.54 3.00 -0.75
N GLY A 144 6.32 4.06 -0.55
CA GLY A 144 5.82 5.43 -0.69
C GLY A 144 4.95 5.88 0.48
N ILE A 145 4.75 5.06 1.53
CA ILE A 145 3.90 5.40 2.67
C ILE A 145 4.49 4.93 4.00
N CYS A 146 4.43 5.78 5.02
CA CYS A 146 4.68 5.40 6.41
C CYS A 146 3.63 5.99 7.36
N PHE A 147 3.46 5.36 8.53
CA PHE A 147 2.48 5.75 9.53
C PHE A 147 3.14 6.15 10.85
N LEU A 148 2.81 7.35 11.32
CA LEU A 148 3.24 7.89 12.60
C LEU A 148 2.10 7.72 13.61
N HIS A 149 2.16 6.64 14.40
CA HIS A 149 1.18 6.40 15.46
C HIS A 149 1.41 7.33 16.65
N ALA A 150 0.49 8.30 16.84
CA ALA A 150 0.66 9.43 17.76
C ALA A 150 1.18 9.07 19.18
N PRO A 151 0.70 8.00 19.85
CA PRO A 151 1.22 7.57 21.16
C PRO A 151 2.72 7.26 21.19
N LEU A 152 3.32 6.85 20.08
CA LEU A 152 4.76 6.55 20.00
C LEU A 152 5.63 7.81 19.85
N PHE A 153 5.05 8.95 19.47
CA PHE A 153 5.79 10.17 19.16
C PHE A 153 5.52 11.31 20.13
N HIS A 154 4.39 11.30 20.86
CA HIS A 154 3.98 12.42 21.73
C HIS A 154 3.99 12.03 23.22
N PRO A 155 5.16 11.78 23.84
CA PRO A 155 5.24 11.30 25.23
C PRO A 155 4.65 12.28 26.24
N ALA A 156 4.67 13.59 25.93
CA ALA A 156 4.03 14.65 26.71
C ALA A 156 2.53 14.40 26.93
N MET A 157 1.86 13.67 26.04
CA MET A 157 0.43 13.37 26.15
C MET A 157 0.07 12.50 27.36
N LYS A 158 1.04 11.79 27.98
CA LYS A 158 0.79 10.94 29.15
C LYS A 158 0.16 11.71 30.33
N HIS A 159 0.45 13.01 30.45
CA HIS A 159 -0.08 13.87 31.51
C HIS A 159 -1.52 14.34 31.25
N ILE A 160 -1.93 14.45 29.99
CA ILE A 160 -3.27 14.96 29.64
C ILE A 160 -4.29 13.85 29.37
N VAL A 161 -3.83 12.68 28.92
CA VAL A 161 -4.69 11.54 28.58
C VAL A 161 -5.64 11.12 29.73
N PRO A 162 -5.20 11.01 31.01
CA PRO A 162 -6.10 10.68 32.12
C PRO A 162 -7.23 11.69 32.27
N VAL A 163 -6.94 12.99 32.15
CA VAL A 163 -7.92 14.07 32.26
C VAL A 163 -8.93 14.01 31.12
N ARG A 164 -8.47 13.82 29.87
CA ARG A 164 -9.36 13.68 28.71
C ARG A 164 -10.29 12.47 28.85
N LYS A 165 -9.76 11.33 29.33
CA LYS A 165 -10.56 10.11 29.60
C LYS A 165 -11.61 10.33 30.69
N ALA A 166 -11.29 11.14 31.71
CA ALA A 166 -12.23 11.48 32.78
C ALA A 166 -13.34 12.43 32.30
N LEU A 167 -12.98 13.44 31.52
CA LEU A 167 -13.92 14.45 31.01
C LEU A 167 -14.91 13.90 29.97
N LYS A 168 -14.47 12.97 29.10
CA LYS A 168 -15.30 12.36 28.03
C LYS A 168 -16.00 13.36 27.10
N VAL A 169 -15.44 14.56 26.96
CA VAL A 169 -15.89 15.58 26.01
C VAL A 169 -14.74 15.96 25.07
N ARG A 170 -15.08 16.55 23.93
CA ARG A 170 -14.09 17.13 23.01
C ARG A 170 -13.29 18.23 23.71
N THR A 171 -12.06 18.43 23.28
CA THR A 171 -11.11 19.39 23.86
C THR A 171 -10.23 19.98 22.75
N ILE A 172 -9.43 21.00 23.06
CA ILE A 172 -8.43 21.57 22.14
C ILE A 172 -7.48 20.53 21.53
N PHE A 173 -7.27 19.38 22.19
CA PHE A 173 -6.43 18.31 21.67
C PHE A 173 -7.04 17.56 20.47
N ASN A 174 -8.37 17.61 20.30
CA ASN A 174 -9.03 17.10 19.09
C ASN A 174 -8.72 18.00 17.88
N ILE A 175 -8.69 19.31 18.11
CA ILE A 175 -8.32 20.32 17.11
C ILE A 175 -6.81 20.26 16.83
N MET A 176 -5.98 19.99 17.83
CA MET A 176 -4.52 20.03 17.66
C MET A 176 -3.93 18.77 17.01
N GLY A 177 -4.57 17.60 17.16
CA GLY A 177 -4.04 16.30 16.70
C GLY A 177 -3.53 16.27 15.24
N PRO A 178 -4.32 16.75 14.27
CA PRO A 178 -3.90 16.84 12.87
C PRO A 178 -2.68 17.75 12.63
N LEU A 179 -2.50 18.79 13.45
CA LEU A 179 -1.50 19.84 13.22
C LEU A 179 -0.11 19.53 13.76
N ILE A 180 0.06 18.38 14.45
CA ILE A 180 1.26 18.02 15.20
C ILE A 180 1.97 16.77 14.65
N ASN A 181 1.90 16.55 13.33
CA ASN A 181 2.69 15.51 12.68
C ASN A 181 4.20 15.73 12.97
N PRO A 182 4.89 14.80 13.68
CA PRO A 182 6.27 14.98 14.13
C PRO A 182 7.27 15.06 12.96
N ALA A 183 6.91 14.48 11.81
CA ALA A 183 7.73 14.55 10.60
C ALA A 183 7.58 15.88 9.86
N GLN A 184 6.57 16.70 10.17
CA GLN A 184 6.31 18.01 9.57
C GLN A 184 6.46 18.00 8.03
N PRO A 185 5.61 17.24 7.30
CA PRO A 185 5.61 17.23 5.85
C PRO A 185 5.33 18.62 5.27
N ASN A 186 5.76 18.87 4.03
CA ASN A 186 5.54 20.13 3.32
C ASN A 186 4.09 20.31 2.85
N TYR A 187 3.32 19.22 2.78
CA TYR A 187 1.94 19.21 2.32
C TYR A 187 1.02 18.56 3.36
N ALA A 188 -0.22 19.05 3.46
CA ALA A 188 -1.25 18.42 4.27
C ALA A 188 -2.66 18.65 3.71
N LEU A 189 -3.50 17.60 3.73
CA LEU A 189 -4.93 17.71 3.57
C LEU A 189 -5.60 17.50 4.93
N TYR A 190 -6.22 18.57 5.44
CA TYR A 190 -6.87 18.59 6.74
C TYR A 190 -8.38 18.44 6.63
N GLY A 191 -8.92 17.44 7.29
CA GLY A 191 -10.34 17.26 7.50
C GLY A 191 -10.84 17.95 8.77
N THR A 192 -11.90 18.74 8.69
CA THR A 192 -12.50 19.42 9.85
C THR A 192 -14.00 19.19 9.93
N TYR A 193 -14.50 18.87 11.13
CA TYR A 193 -15.92 18.55 11.34
C TYR A 193 -16.85 19.79 11.29
N ASN A 194 -16.30 21.01 11.37
CA ASN A 194 -17.06 22.26 11.24
C ASN A 194 -16.24 23.39 10.62
N GLN A 195 -16.96 24.40 10.11
CA GLN A 195 -16.38 25.55 9.43
C GLN A 195 -15.57 26.45 10.37
N GLU A 196 -15.93 26.55 11.65
CA GLU A 196 -15.16 27.33 12.63
C GLU A 196 -13.75 26.77 12.82
N THR A 197 -13.61 25.43 12.87
CA THR A 197 -12.30 24.78 12.95
C THR A 197 -11.53 24.95 11.64
N ALA A 198 -12.22 24.90 10.49
CA ALA A 198 -11.59 25.13 9.20
C ALA A 198 -10.94 26.53 9.11
N GLN A 199 -11.68 27.57 9.53
CA GLN A 199 -11.19 28.95 9.56
C GLN A 199 -10.07 29.14 10.58
N LEU A 200 -10.19 28.52 11.77
CA LEU A 200 -9.12 28.52 12.77
C LEU A 200 -7.82 27.90 12.22
N TYR A 201 -7.91 26.79 11.49
CA TYR A 201 -6.76 26.17 10.84
C TYR A 201 -6.15 27.11 9.79
N HIS A 202 -6.97 27.70 8.93
CA HIS A 202 -6.49 28.63 7.90
C HIS A 202 -5.75 29.82 8.53
N GLU A 203 -6.36 30.48 9.51
CA GLU A 203 -5.76 31.63 10.20
C GLU A 203 -4.45 31.27 10.92
N THR A 204 -4.36 30.05 11.45
CA THR A 204 -3.14 29.53 12.11
C THR A 204 -2.02 29.22 11.13
N LEU A 205 -2.35 28.74 9.92
CA LEU A 205 -1.38 28.18 8.97
C LEU A 205 -1.04 29.10 7.78
N LYS A 206 -1.83 30.13 7.50
CA LYS A 206 -1.67 30.97 6.29
C LYS A 206 -0.29 31.62 6.13
N ASN A 207 0.39 31.88 7.24
CA ASN A 207 1.74 32.47 7.27
C ASN A 207 2.87 31.43 7.37
N GLU A 208 2.53 30.14 7.49
CA GLU A 208 3.50 29.05 7.58
C GLU A 208 3.98 28.62 6.18
N SER A 209 5.12 27.94 6.09
CA SER A 209 5.63 27.44 4.81
C SER A 209 4.83 26.24 4.26
N LEU A 210 4.13 25.50 5.13
CA LEU A 210 3.28 24.36 4.79
C LEU A 210 2.29 24.70 3.66
N ALA A 211 2.22 23.87 2.62
CA ALA A 211 1.11 23.89 1.67
C ALA A 211 -0.02 23.02 2.21
N TYR A 212 -1.26 23.51 2.13
CA TYR A 212 -2.39 22.80 2.70
C TYR A 212 -3.68 23.00 1.93
N GLY A 213 -4.56 22.00 2.05
CA GLY A 213 -5.99 22.11 1.82
C GLY A 213 -6.73 21.78 3.11
N ILE A 214 -7.75 22.56 3.45
CA ILE A 214 -8.63 22.30 4.60
C ILE A 214 -10.02 22.05 4.05
N VAL A 215 -10.58 20.91 4.40
CA VAL A 215 -11.90 20.45 3.94
C VAL A 215 -12.86 20.47 5.11
N ASN A 216 -14.05 21.00 4.86
CA ASN A 216 -15.21 20.84 5.72
C ASN A 216 -16.45 20.57 4.86
N SER A 217 -17.04 19.38 4.97
CA SER A 217 -18.31 19.12 4.28
C SER A 217 -19.46 19.82 5.01
N LEU A 218 -20.32 20.52 4.26
CA LEU A 218 -21.40 21.35 4.82
C LEU A 218 -22.50 20.53 5.50
N ASP A 219 -22.54 19.23 5.25
CA ASP A 219 -23.37 18.23 5.91
C ASP A 219 -22.67 17.55 7.11
N GLY A 220 -21.52 18.07 7.53
CA GLY A 220 -20.88 17.83 8.82
C GLY A 220 -19.84 16.71 8.86
N TYR A 221 -19.43 16.16 7.72
CA TYR A 221 -18.28 15.23 7.66
C TYR A 221 -16.96 15.99 7.72
N ASP A 222 -15.94 15.38 8.32
CA ASP A 222 -14.58 15.92 8.31
C ASP A 222 -13.77 15.50 7.08
N GLU A 223 -14.45 15.13 6.00
CA GLU A 223 -13.88 14.73 4.71
C GLU A 223 -14.89 15.03 3.60
N VAL A 224 -14.48 15.03 2.32
CA VAL A 224 -15.45 15.16 1.21
C VAL A 224 -16.35 13.93 1.20
N SER A 225 -17.64 14.11 1.44
CA SER A 225 -18.62 13.02 1.50
C SER A 225 -19.27 12.70 0.16
N LEU A 226 -19.25 13.64 -0.77
CA LEU A 226 -20.08 13.67 -2.00
C LEU A 226 -21.60 13.60 -1.75
N THR A 227 -22.07 13.63 -0.50
CA THR A 227 -23.50 13.70 -0.15
C THR A 227 -24.04 15.12 -0.19
N GLY A 228 -23.14 16.11 -0.22
CA GLY A 228 -23.43 17.52 -0.30
C GLY A 228 -22.23 18.32 -0.78
N GLN A 229 -22.29 19.64 -0.58
CA GLN A 229 -21.18 20.54 -0.87
C GLN A 229 -20.11 20.48 0.22
N ALA A 230 -18.86 20.74 -0.15
CA ALA A 230 -17.74 20.86 0.77
C ALA A 230 -17.00 22.18 0.55
N LEU A 231 -16.64 22.84 1.65
CA LEU A 231 -15.74 23.98 1.65
C LEU A 231 -14.30 23.48 1.54
N LEU A 232 -13.54 24.01 0.59
CA LEU A 232 -12.09 23.84 0.48
C LEU A 232 -11.41 25.18 0.72
N ILE A 233 -10.52 25.24 1.70
CA ILE A 233 -9.69 26.41 2.00
C ILE A 233 -8.22 26.07 1.73
N ARG A 234 -7.58 26.88 0.88
CA ARG A 234 -6.14 26.89 0.61
C ARG A 234 -5.57 28.26 0.99
N LYS A 235 -4.27 28.50 0.80
CA LYS A 235 -3.62 29.75 1.30
C LYS A 235 -4.23 31.05 0.77
N GLN A 236 -4.69 31.08 -0.48
CA GLN A 236 -5.21 32.30 -1.12
C GLN A 236 -6.58 32.08 -1.76
N GLU A 237 -7.17 30.90 -1.56
CA GLU A 237 -8.37 30.45 -2.26
C GLU A 237 -9.31 29.80 -1.25
N GLU A 238 -10.57 30.17 -1.34
CA GLU A 238 -11.68 29.56 -0.61
C GLU A 238 -12.78 29.27 -1.64
N GLU A 239 -13.14 28.00 -1.76
CA GLU A 239 -14.09 27.55 -2.78
C GLU A 239 -15.07 26.54 -2.20
N VAL A 240 -16.30 26.56 -2.70
CA VAL A 240 -17.34 25.58 -2.37
C VAL A 240 -17.44 24.60 -3.52
N LEU A 241 -17.07 23.36 -3.26
CA LEU A 241 -17.08 22.27 -4.22
C LEU A 241 -18.38 21.47 -4.05
N SER A 242 -19.02 21.17 -5.16
CA SER A 242 -20.11 20.21 -5.28
C SER A 242 -19.59 18.86 -5.78
N PRO A 243 -20.35 17.76 -5.63
CA PRO A 243 -19.97 16.47 -6.21
C PRO A 243 -19.68 16.54 -7.72
N ALA A 244 -20.39 17.42 -8.44
CA ALA A 244 -20.23 17.61 -9.88
C ALA A 244 -18.86 18.21 -10.26
N ASP A 245 -18.23 18.99 -9.38
CA ASP A 245 -16.89 19.55 -9.63
C ASP A 245 -15.80 18.46 -9.65
N PHE A 246 -16.06 17.31 -9.02
CA PHE A 246 -15.23 16.11 -9.11
C PHE A 246 -15.60 15.21 -10.31
N GLY A 247 -16.66 15.56 -11.06
CA GLY A 247 -17.24 14.70 -12.09
C GLY A 247 -18.05 13.52 -11.53
N PHE A 248 -18.55 13.61 -10.30
CA PHE A 248 -19.35 12.56 -9.65
C PHE A 248 -20.78 13.01 -9.37
N SER A 249 -21.66 12.04 -9.10
CA SER A 249 -23.05 12.31 -8.70
C SER A 249 -23.14 12.54 -7.19
N THR A 250 -24.19 13.24 -6.75
CA THR A 250 -24.51 13.33 -5.32
C THR A 250 -24.86 11.94 -4.78
N LEU A 251 -24.19 11.54 -3.70
CA LEU A 251 -24.39 10.25 -3.04
C LEU A 251 -25.45 10.32 -1.94
N ASP A 252 -26.04 9.16 -1.60
CA ASP A 252 -26.78 8.96 -0.35
C ASP A 252 -25.79 8.59 0.78
N ALA A 253 -25.96 9.19 1.96
CA ALA A 253 -25.12 8.95 3.13
C ALA A 253 -25.03 7.47 3.54
N ALA A 254 -26.07 6.68 3.28
CA ALA A 254 -26.06 5.24 3.54
C ALA A 254 -25.05 4.48 2.67
N GLN A 255 -24.66 5.01 1.51
CA GLN A 255 -23.73 4.35 0.57
C GLN A 255 -22.26 4.43 1.03
N ILE A 256 -21.92 5.42 1.86
CA ILE A 256 -20.56 5.65 2.37
C ILE A 256 -20.40 5.27 3.84
N LYS A 257 -21.43 4.66 4.42
CA LYS A 257 -21.40 4.18 5.80
C LYS A 257 -20.38 3.05 5.96
N GLY A 258 -19.63 3.07 7.05
CA GLY A 258 -18.74 1.99 7.44
C GLY A 258 -19.48 0.75 7.94
N GLY A 259 -18.73 -0.35 8.07
CA GLY A 259 -19.16 -1.57 8.74
C GLY A 259 -19.32 -1.40 10.25
N GLY A 260 -19.96 -2.38 10.88
CA GLY A 260 -20.22 -2.41 12.32
C GLY A 260 -19.01 -2.80 13.19
N ASN A 261 -17.90 -3.23 12.57
CA ASN A 261 -16.66 -3.62 13.23
C ASN A 261 -15.45 -3.37 12.30
N VAL A 262 -14.24 -3.60 12.82
CA VAL A 262 -12.98 -3.39 12.10
C VAL A 262 -12.89 -4.33 10.88
N GLU A 263 -13.34 -5.58 11.02
CA GLU A 263 -13.30 -6.60 9.98
C GLU A 263 -14.15 -6.23 8.77
N GLU A 264 -15.35 -5.70 9.00
CA GLU A 264 -16.23 -5.21 7.93
C GLU A 264 -15.65 -3.99 7.22
N ASN A 265 -15.08 -3.04 7.97
CA ASN A 265 -14.38 -1.91 7.36
C ASN A 265 -13.14 -2.35 6.57
N ALA A 266 -12.42 -3.36 7.03
CA ALA A 266 -11.26 -3.93 6.33
C ALA A 266 -11.67 -4.59 5.00
N LYS A 267 -12.85 -5.24 4.96
CA LYS A 267 -13.42 -5.77 3.70
C LYS A 267 -13.68 -4.65 2.70
N ILE A 268 -14.37 -3.57 3.12
CA ILE A 268 -14.61 -2.40 2.27
C ILE A 268 -13.29 -1.82 1.76
N PHE A 269 -12.32 -1.66 2.67
CA PHE A 269 -10.98 -1.15 2.37
C PHE A 269 -10.30 -1.94 1.25
N LEU A 270 -10.24 -3.27 1.38
CA LEU A 270 -9.64 -4.13 0.37
C LEU A 270 -10.45 -4.13 -0.93
N SER A 271 -11.78 -4.11 -0.85
CA SER A 271 -12.64 -4.03 -2.04
C SER A 271 -12.39 -2.77 -2.86
N VAL A 272 -12.16 -1.61 -2.22
CA VAL A 272 -11.82 -0.37 -2.95
C VAL A 272 -10.48 -0.53 -3.68
N LEU A 273 -9.43 -1.00 -2.99
CA LEU A 273 -8.11 -1.20 -3.60
C LEU A 273 -8.13 -2.25 -4.73
N LYS A 274 -8.96 -3.29 -4.59
CA LYS A 274 -9.16 -4.31 -5.61
C LYS A 274 -10.04 -3.85 -6.77
N GLY A 275 -10.77 -2.74 -6.64
CA GLY A 275 -11.75 -2.29 -7.63
C GLY A 275 -13.03 -3.14 -7.66
N GLU A 276 -13.39 -3.71 -6.50
CA GLU A 276 -14.57 -4.56 -6.28
C GLU A 276 -15.62 -3.88 -5.39
N ALA A 277 -15.34 -2.67 -4.89
CA ALA A 277 -16.26 -1.87 -4.08
C ALA A 277 -17.38 -1.26 -4.92
N THR A 278 -18.38 -0.66 -4.25
CA THR A 278 -19.41 0.11 -4.94
C THR A 278 -18.83 1.38 -5.56
N ASP A 279 -19.48 1.92 -6.58
CA ASP A 279 -19.09 3.20 -7.19
C ASP A 279 -19.03 4.30 -6.12
N ALA A 280 -20.05 4.40 -5.27
CA ALA A 280 -20.10 5.38 -4.18
C ALA A 280 -18.89 5.30 -3.22
N GLN A 281 -18.50 4.09 -2.80
CA GLN A 281 -17.33 3.88 -1.93
C GLN A 281 -16.02 4.23 -2.65
N THR A 282 -15.94 3.98 -3.95
CA THR A 282 -14.77 4.29 -4.77
C THR A 282 -14.66 5.80 -5.02
N GLU A 283 -15.75 6.43 -5.44
CA GLU A 283 -15.82 7.86 -5.77
C GLU A 283 -15.48 8.76 -4.58
N VAL A 284 -15.98 8.45 -3.38
CA VAL A 284 -15.67 9.26 -2.18
C VAL A 284 -14.17 9.20 -1.81
N VAL A 285 -13.53 8.04 -2.02
CA VAL A 285 -12.07 7.89 -1.81
C VAL A 285 -11.30 8.67 -2.88
N LEU A 286 -11.75 8.60 -4.13
CA LEU A 286 -11.16 9.33 -5.26
C LEU A 286 -11.26 10.84 -5.08
N ALA A 287 -12.39 11.36 -4.61
CA ALA A 287 -12.58 12.79 -4.35
C ALA A 287 -11.59 13.32 -3.30
N ASN A 288 -11.43 12.61 -2.19
CA ASN A 288 -10.47 12.99 -1.14
C ASN A 288 -9.01 12.82 -1.60
N ALA A 289 -8.70 11.78 -2.37
CA ALA A 289 -7.37 11.60 -2.95
C ALA A 289 -7.05 12.71 -3.96
N ALA A 290 -8.03 13.13 -4.78
CA ALA A 290 -7.88 14.22 -5.75
C ALA A 290 -7.56 15.56 -5.07
N LEU A 291 -8.19 15.87 -3.93
CA LEU A 291 -7.85 17.07 -3.17
C LEU A 291 -6.43 17.03 -2.59
N ALA A 292 -5.97 15.86 -2.15
CA ALA A 292 -4.60 15.68 -1.70
C ALA A 292 -3.61 15.87 -2.86
N LEU A 293 -3.91 15.33 -4.04
CA LEU A 293 -3.12 15.55 -5.27
C LEU A 293 -3.12 17.02 -5.69
N LEU A 294 -4.24 17.73 -5.58
CA LEU A 294 -4.33 19.16 -5.86
C LEU A 294 -3.46 19.99 -4.90
N CYS A 295 -3.32 19.55 -3.64
CA CYS A 295 -2.40 20.19 -2.68
C CYS A 295 -0.93 19.97 -3.05
N LEU A 296 -0.60 18.79 -3.58
CA LEU A 296 0.74 18.42 -4.06
C LEU A 296 1.08 19.11 -5.39
N GLN A 297 0.07 19.36 -6.23
CA GLN A 297 0.18 19.83 -7.60
C GLN A 297 -0.78 21.01 -7.87
N PRO A 298 -0.54 22.19 -7.26
CA PRO A 298 -1.45 23.33 -7.34
C PRO A 298 -1.63 23.88 -8.76
N GLU A 299 -0.76 23.52 -9.70
CA GLU A 299 -0.83 23.89 -11.12
C GLU A 299 -1.83 23.07 -11.93
N LYS A 300 -2.29 21.91 -11.41
CA LYS A 300 -3.23 21.02 -12.10
C LYS A 300 -4.68 21.40 -11.81
N SER A 301 -5.58 21.01 -12.71
CA SER A 301 -7.01 21.10 -12.44
C SER A 301 -7.48 20.01 -11.46
N LEU A 302 -8.61 20.24 -10.79
CA LEU A 302 -9.24 19.20 -9.96
C LEU A 302 -9.59 17.96 -10.78
N GLU A 303 -10.05 18.14 -12.03
CA GLU A 303 -10.35 17.06 -12.97
C GLU A 303 -9.13 16.19 -13.27
N ASP A 304 -7.96 16.80 -13.53
CA ASP A 304 -6.70 16.07 -13.74
C ASP A 304 -6.31 15.26 -12.50
N CYS A 305 -6.52 15.83 -11.31
CA CYS A 305 -6.23 15.16 -10.04
C CYS A 305 -7.19 13.98 -9.81
N VAL A 306 -8.48 14.12 -10.14
CA VAL A 306 -9.44 13.00 -10.12
C VAL A 306 -9.02 11.91 -11.10
N GLN A 307 -8.58 12.27 -12.30
CA GLN A 307 -8.14 11.29 -13.29
C GLN A 307 -6.88 10.55 -12.83
N GLN A 308 -5.93 11.23 -12.21
CA GLN A 308 -4.73 10.60 -11.65
C GLN A 308 -5.05 9.67 -10.47
N ALA A 309 -6.00 10.05 -9.60
CA ALA A 309 -6.48 9.18 -8.54
C ALA A 309 -7.20 7.93 -9.10
N LYS A 310 -8.02 8.11 -10.14
CA LYS A 310 -8.67 7.00 -10.87
C LYS A 310 -7.63 6.06 -11.45
N GLU A 311 -6.61 6.60 -12.09
CA GLU A 311 -5.53 5.81 -12.68
C GLU A 311 -4.81 4.97 -11.63
N SER A 312 -4.52 5.53 -10.45
CA SER A 312 -3.88 4.77 -9.36
C SER A 312 -4.68 3.54 -8.89
N LEU A 313 -6.01 3.62 -8.82
CA LEU A 313 -6.87 2.47 -8.49
C LEU A 313 -7.03 1.50 -9.67
N LYS A 314 -7.14 2.05 -10.88
CA LYS A 314 -7.36 1.29 -12.11
C LYS A 314 -6.14 0.43 -12.44
N SER A 315 -4.94 1.04 -12.50
CA SER A 315 -3.63 0.40 -12.65
C SER A 315 -3.24 -0.56 -11.51
N LYS A 316 -4.00 -0.58 -10.42
CA LYS A 316 -3.70 -1.31 -9.18
C LYS A 316 -2.45 -0.83 -8.46
N ASN A 317 -1.87 0.31 -8.82
CA ASN A 317 -0.71 0.86 -8.10
C ASN A 317 -1.02 1.08 -6.61
N ALA A 318 -2.23 1.55 -6.27
CA ALA A 318 -2.66 1.68 -4.87
C ALA A 318 -2.67 0.32 -4.12
N LEU A 319 -3.13 -0.74 -4.79
CA LEU A 319 -3.13 -2.10 -4.25
C LEU A 319 -1.71 -2.66 -4.15
N VAL A 320 -0.83 -2.35 -5.11
CA VAL A 320 0.60 -2.71 -5.06
C VAL A 320 1.26 -2.07 -3.84
N VAL A 321 1.03 -0.77 -3.60
CA VAL A 321 1.55 -0.09 -2.40
C VAL A 321 1.08 -0.79 -1.12
N PHE A 322 -0.19 -1.18 -1.05
CA PHE A 322 -0.73 -1.92 0.08
C PHE A 322 -0.08 -3.30 0.25
N ASN A 323 -0.02 -4.09 -0.82
CA ASN A 323 0.56 -5.43 -0.81
C ASN A 323 2.06 -5.41 -0.48
N LEU A 324 2.79 -4.39 -0.91
CA LEU A 324 4.21 -4.22 -0.58
C LEU A 324 4.41 -3.95 0.91
N ALA A 325 3.55 -3.13 1.52
CA ALA A 325 3.60 -2.91 2.96
C ALA A 325 3.36 -4.23 3.73
N GLU A 326 2.41 -5.05 3.29
CA GLU A 326 2.12 -6.35 3.89
C GLU A 326 3.25 -7.37 3.69
N LYS A 327 3.78 -7.50 2.46
CA LYS A 327 4.88 -8.43 2.17
C LYS A 327 6.15 -8.09 2.96
N ARG A 328 6.44 -6.80 3.19
CA ARG A 328 7.60 -6.39 4.01
C ARG A 328 7.47 -6.79 5.46
N LYS A 329 6.26 -6.70 6.01
CA LYS A 329 5.97 -7.17 7.36
C LYS A 329 6.18 -8.68 7.45
N GLU A 330 5.64 -9.45 6.49
CA GLU A 330 5.85 -10.89 6.42
C GLU A 330 7.34 -11.25 6.39
N VAL A 331 8.12 -10.63 5.49
CA VAL A 331 9.57 -10.85 5.39
C VAL A 331 10.30 -10.45 6.68
N ALA A 332 9.91 -9.34 7.32
CA ALA A 332 10.50 -8.92 8.59
C ALA A 332 10.21 -9.94 9.72
N GLN A 333 9.01 -10.51 9.75
CA GLN A 333 8.64 -11.56 10.71
C GLN A 333 9.43 -12.85 10.46
N HIS A 334 9.62 -13.24 9.20
CA HIS A 334 10.44 -14.41 8.87
C HIS A 334 11.90 -14.22 9.29
N LYS A 335 12.47 -13.02 9.10
CA LYS A 335 13.82 -12.69 9.57
C LYS A 335 14.01 -12.80 11.09
N GLU A 336 12.95 -12.66 11.86
CA GLU A 336 12.99 -12.82 13.32
C GLU A 336 12.99 -14.30 13.74
N THR A 337 12.39 -15.18 12.93
CA THR A 337 12.23 -16.60 13.27
C THR A 337 13.27 -17.51 12.64
N GLN A 338 13.83 -17.13 11.49
CA GLN A 338 14.82 -17.91 10.77
C GLN A 338 15.93 -17.02 10.21
N SER A 339 17.19 -17.43 10.42
CA SER A 339 18.34 -16.67 9.95
C SER A 339 18.82 -17.12 8.58
N ILE A 340 19.58 -16.27 7.88
CA ILE A 340 20.24 -16.66 6.63
C ILE A 340 21.17 -17.86 6.85
N ASP A 341 21.87 -17.93 7.99
CA ASP A 341 22.74 -19.06 8.32
C ASP A 341 21.96 -20.38 8.43
N ASP A 342 20.69 -20.35 8.83
CA ASP A 342 19.84 -21.55 8.87
C ASP A 342 19.49 -22.02 7.46
N PHE A 343 19.22 -21.09 6.53
CA PHE A 343 19.00 -21.43 5.12
C PHE A 343 20.21 -22.08 4.47
N THR A 344 21.42 -21.60 4.76
CA THR A 344 22.65 -22.19 4.18
C THR A 344 22.87 -23.65 4.57
N LYS A 345 22.23 -24.12 5.64
CA LYS A 345 22.33 -25.51 6.13
C LYS A 345 21.22 -26.41 5.57
N SER A 346 20.31 -25.88 4.77
CA SER A 346 19.20 -26.66 4.24
C SER A 346 19.68 -27.68 3.20
N PRO A 347 18.98 -28.81 3.01
CA PRO A 347 19.40 -29.87 2.09
C PRO A 347 19.55 -29.43 0.63
N TYR A 348 18.80 -28.41 0.20
CA TYR A 348 18.81 -27.94 -1.19
C TYR A 348 19.72 -26.74 -1.43
N PHE A 349 20.29 -26.14 -0.38
CA PHE A 349 21.01 -24.88 -0.53
C PHE A 349 22.25 -25.01 -1.44
N ASP A 350 23.00 -26.11 -1.29
CA ASP A 350 24.20 -26.37 -2.11
C ASP A 350 23.89 -27.09 -3.44
N ARG A 351 22.61 -27.34 -3.74
CA ARG A 351 22.22 -28.01 -4.98
C ARG A 351 22.50 -27.11 -6.19
N GLU A 352 23.06 -27.69 -7.25
CA GLU A 352 23.12 -27.04 -8.56
C GLU A 352 21.72 -26.91 -9.16
N VAL A 353 21.35 -25.70 -9.57
CA VAL A 353 20.01 -25.46 -10.12
C VAL A 353 19.85 -26.10 -11.50
N TYR A 354 18.64 -26.51 -11.83
CA TYR A 354 18.29 -26.84 -13.20
C TYR A 354 18.05 -25.53 -13.95
N SER A 355 18.84 -25.25 -14.99
CA SER A 355 18.72 -24.02 -15.78
C SER A 355 17.38 -23.98 -16.52
N ALA A 356 16.50 -23.06 -16.14
CA ALA A 356 15.24 -22.78 -16.81
C ALA A 356 15.49 -22.22 -18.21
N LYS A 357 16.44 -21.29 -18.34
CA LYS A 357 16.84 -20.73 -19.63
C LYS A 357 17.26 -21.82 -20.63
N THR A 358 18.14 -22.74 -20.20
CA THR A 358 18.60 -23.85 -21.05
C THR A 358 17.44 -24.77 -21.42
N GLN A 359 16.58 -25.09 -20.44
CA GLN A 359 15.43 -25.98 -20.65
C GLN A 359 14.39 -25.39 -21.60
N LEU A 360 14.15 -24.07 -21.54
CA LEU A 360 13.19 -23.37 -22.40
C LEU A 360 13.71 -23.21 -23.84
N LEU A 361 15.00 -22.93 -24.01
CA LEU A 361 15.63 -22.78 -25.33
C LEU A 361 15.94 -24.12 -26.03
N HIS A 362 15.75 -25.25 -25.34
CA HIS A 362 16.05 -26.56 -25.93
C HIS A 362 15.12 -26.85 -27.14
N PRO A 363 15.63 -27.38 -28.28
CA PRO A 363 14.82 -27.57 -29.50
C PRO A 363 13.60 -28.50 -29.36
N HIS A 364 13.63 -29.38 -28.36
CA HIS A 364 12.52 -30.30 -28.04
C HIS A 364 11.70 -29.85 -26.82
N SER A 365 11.95 -28.64 -26.31
CA SER A 365 11.19 -28.09 -25.21
C SER A 365 9.76 -27.79 -25.62
N SER A 366 8.83 -28.02 -24.69
CA SER A 366 7.47 -27.54 -24.83
C SER A 366 7.40 -26.01 -24.74
N GLY A 367 8.34 -25.39 -24.02
CA GLY A 367 8.26 -23.99 -23.61
C GLY A 367 7.20 -23.74 -22.52
N ILE A 368 6.43 -24.74 -22.09
CA ILE A 368 5.35 -24.53 -21.13
C ILE A 368 5.90 -24.48 -19.71
N ILE A 369 5.64 -23.37 -19.02
CA ILE A 369 5.85 -23.21 -17.58
C ILE A 369 4.50 -23.41 -16.90
N ALA A 370 4.27 -24.60 -16.34
CA ALA A 370 3.00 -24.96 -15.72
C ALA A 370 2.93 -24.42 -14.29
N GLU A 371 1.95 -23.57 -13.99
CA GLU A 371 1.83 -22.91 -12.69
C GLU A 371 0.88 -23.67 -11.74
N PHE A 372 1.40 -23.99 -10.56
CA PHE A 372 0.65 -24.46 -9.40
C PHE A 372 0.10 -23.26 -8.63
N LYS A 373 -1.23 -23.06 -8.75
CA LYS A 373 -1.95 -21.91 -8.21
C LYS A 373 -3.33 -22.33 -7.71
N ARG A 374 -3.50 -22.44 -6.39
CA ARG A 374 -4.77 -22.84 -5.77
C ARG A 374 -5.79 -21.72 -5.76
N LYS A 375 -5.34 -20.47 -5.61
CA LYS A 375 -6.19 -19.29 -5.42
C LYS A 375 -5.74 -18.14 -6.32
N SER A 376 -6.64 -17.22 -6.61
CA SER A 376 -6.29 -15.92 -7.19
C SER A 376 -7.01 -14.80 -6.46
N PRO A 377 -6.42 -13.59 -6.38
CA PRO A 377 -7.10 -12.43 -5.82
C PRO A 377 -8.44 -12.14 -6.48
N SER A 378 -8.54 -12.31 -7.80
CA SER A 378 -9.72 -11.96 -8.61
C SER A 378 -10.82 -13.03 -8.66
N LYS A 379 -10.49 -14.31 -8.45
CA LYS A 379 -11.46 -15.43 -8.57
C LYS A 379 -11.61 -16.25 -7.29
N GLY A 380 -10.89 -15.93 -6.23
CA GLY A 380 -10.83 -16.75 -5.03
C GLY A 380 -10.18 -18.10 -5.29
N TRP A 381 -10.66 -19.16 -4.64
CA TRP A 381 -10.18 -20.52 -4.82
C TRP A 381 -10.50 -21.03 -6.22
N ILE A 382 -9.46 -21.46 -6.93
CA ILE A 382 -9.53 -22.13 -8.23
C ILE A 382 -9.62 -23.64 -8.00
N PHE A 383 -8.75 -24.16 -7.12
CA PHE A 383 -8.75 -25.56 -6.68
C PHE A 383 -8.08 -25.65 -5.31
N GLU A 384 -8.89 -25.53 -4.25
CA GLU A 384 -8.45 -25.44 -2.85
C GLU A 384 -7.76 -26.74 -2.37
N GLU A 385 -8.26 -27.89 -2.81
CA GLU A 385 -7.79 -29.21 -2.40
C GLU A 385 -6.60 -29.73 -3.22
N ALA A 386 -6.02 -28.93 -4.12
CA ALA A 386 -4.91 -29.38 -4.96
C ALA A 386 -3.67 -29.73 -4.12
N ILE A 387 -3.11 -30.93 -4.33
CA ILE A 387 -1.95 -31.45 -3.57
C ILE A 387 -0.68 -31.26 -4.40
N ALA A 388 0.31 -30.57 -3.84
CA ALA A 388 1.54 -30.20 -4.53
C ALA A 388 2.35 -31.45 -4.96
N GLU A 389 2.40 -32.47 -4.10
CA GLU A 389 3.04 -33.77 -4.35
C GLU A 389 2.40 -34.56 -5.49
N GLU A 390 1.14 -34.30 -5.82
CA GLU A 390 0.45 -34.96 -6.93
C GLU A 390 0.58 -34.14 -8.22
N VAL A 391 0.35 -32.83 -8.13
CA VAL A 391 0.31 -31.94 -9.30
C VAL A 391 1.70 -31.73 -9.91
N GLY A 392 2.74 -31.53 -9.08
CA GLY A 392 4.11 -31.32 -9.53
C GLY A 392 4.63 -32.43 -10.47
N PRO A 393 4.69 -33.70 -10.03
CA PRO A 393 5.12 -34.79 -10.90
C PRO A 393 4.16 -35.03 -12.07
N ALA A 394 2.85 -34.78 -11.90
CA ALA A 394 1.90 -34.87 -13.01
C ALA A 394 2.21 -33.85 -14.12
N TYR A 395 2.60 -32.61 -13.77
CA TYR A 395 3.05 -31.62 -14.74
C TYR A 395 4.35 -32.02 -15.45
N GLN A 396 5.33 -32.53 -14.71
CA GLN A 396 6.56 -33.03 -15.32
C GLN A 396 6.27 -34.17 -16.31
N ASN A 397 5.47 -35.16 -15.90
CA ASN A 397 5.12 -36.32 -16.74
C ASN A 397 4.31 -35.94 -17.98
N ALA A 398 3.55 -34.84 -17.91
CA ALA A 398 2.83 -34.28 -19.04
C ALA A 398 3.70 -33.44 -19.99
N GLY A 399 4.97 -33.19 -19.65
CA GLY A 399 5.94 -32.49 -20.51
C GLY A 399 6.08 -31.00 -20.24
N ALA A 400 5.75 -30.51 -19.04
CA ALA A 400 6.11 -29.16 -18.63
C ALA A 400 7.63 -28.94 -18.75
N ALA A 401 8.03 -27.80 -19.33
CA ALA A 401 9.43 -27.41 -19.37
C ALA A 401 9.91 -26.94 -17.99
N CYS A 402 9.08 -26.15 -17.29
CA CYS A 402 9.32 -25.71 -15.92
C CYS A 402 8.01 -25.76 -15.12
N ILE A 403 8.11 -25.70 -13.79
CA ILE A 403 6.96 -25.54 -12.90
C ILE A 403 7.06 -24.20 -12.18
N SER A 404 5.98 -23.43 -12.16
CA SER A 404 5.87 -22.22 -11.33
C SER A 404 5.06 -22.52 -10.08
N VAL A 405 5.57 -22.18 -8.90
CA VAL A 405 4.89 -22.42 -7.63
C VAL A 405 4.66 -21.09 -6.94
N LEU A 406 3.39 -20.77 -6.68
CA LEU A 406 3.06 -19.59 -5.87
C LEU A 406 3.28 -19.94 -4.40
N THR A 407 3.99 -19.08 -3.66
CA THR A 407 4.34 -19.32 -2.24
C THR A 407 3.71 -18.30 -1.28
N ASP A 408 2.80 -17.47 -1.78
CA ASP A 408 2.03 -16.52 -0.98
C ASP A 408 0.71 -17.15 -0.49
N GLU A 409 0.57 -17.31 0.82
CA GLU A 409 -0.60 -17.96 1.41
C GLU A 409 -1.85 -17.07 1.31
N ALA A 410 -1.73 -15.78 1.62
CA ALA A 410 -2.85 -14.86 1.72
C ALA A 410 -3.57 -14.67 0.36
N PHE A 411 -2.79 -14.43 -0.70
CA PHE A 411 -3.31 -14.10 -2.03
C PHE A 411 -3.50 -15.33 -2.92
N PHE A 412 -2.62 -16.33 -2.80
CA PHE A 412 -2.53 -17.43 -3.75
C PHE A 412 -2.75 -18.83 -3.15
N GLY A 413 -2.86 -18.92 -1.82
CA GLY A 413 -3.12 -20.20 -1.13
C GLY A 413 -1.99 -21.21 -1.30
N GLY A 414 -0.77 -20.72 -1.57
CA GLY A 414 0.43 -21.53 -1.71
C GLY A 414 1.42 -21.23 -0.59
N THR A 415 2.33 -22.16 -0.35
CA THR A 415 3.26 -22.11 0.78
C THR A 415 4.67 -22.50 0.33
N LEU A 416 5.69 -22.18 1.13
CA LEU A 416 7.05 -22.66 0.90
C LEU A 416 7.13 -24.20 0.95
N GLU A 417 6.29 -24.85 1.76
CA GLU A 417 6.27 -26.31 1.86
C GLU A 417 5.76 -26.95 0.55
N ASP A 418 4.81 -26.32 -0.16
CA ASP A 418 4.38 -26.77 -1.50
C ASP A 418 5.56 -26.83 -2.48
N LEU A 419 6.45 -25.83 -2.43
CA LEU A 419 7.65 -25.79 -3.28
C LEU A 419 8.60 -26.94 -2.94
N ILE A 420 8.85 -27.18 -1.64
CA ILE A 420 9.69 -28.30 -1.17
C ILE A 420 9.10 -29.64 -1.61
N HIS A 421 7.79 -29.81 -1.45
CA HIS A 421 7.06 -31.01 -1.84
C HIS A 421 7.19 -31.30 -3.33
N ILE A 422 7.03 -30.28 -4.19
CA ILE A 422 7.22 -30.43 -5.64
C ILE A 422 8.69 -30.75 -5.95
N ARG A 423 9.65 -30.03 -5.36
CA ARG A 423 11.08 -30.25 -5.60
C ARG A 423 11.50 -31.69 -5.29
N ARG A 424 10.95 -32.32 -4.26
CA ARG A 424 11.23 -33.72 -3.90
C ARG A 424 10.81 -34.73 -4.97
N GLN A 425 9.88 -34.38 -5.85
CA GLN A 425 9.24 -35.31 -6.78
C GLN A 425 9.62 -35.08 -8.25
N VAL A 426 10.27 -33.97 -8.57
CA VAL A 426 10.56 -33.56 -9.96
C VAL A 426 12.06 -33.40 -10.17
N GLU A 427 12.50 -33.28 -11.42
CA GLU A 427 13.87 -33.02 -11.89
C GLU A 427 13.93 -31.92 -12.96
N ILE A 428 12.84 -31.17 -13.13
CA ILE A 428 12.79 -29.96 -13.98
C ILE A 428 12.95 -28.67 -13.14
N PRO A 429 13.25 -27.53 -13.78
CA PRO A 429 13.37 -26.23 -13.11
C PRO A 429 12.06 -25.78 -12.44
N ILE A 430 12.18 -25.23 -11.23
CA ILE A 430 11.08 -24.67 -10.44
C ILE A 430 11.28 -23.17 -10.24
N LEU A 431 10.26 -22.38 -10.61
CA LEU A 431 10.12 -20.98 -10.27
C LEU A 431 9.46 -20.85 -8.90
N ARG A 432 10.10 -20.14 -7.96
CA ARG A 432 9.38 -19.54 -6.83
C ARG A 432 8.75 -18.24 -7.31
N LYS A 433 7.43 -18.22 -7.46
CA LYS A 433 6.70 -17.04 -7.91
C LYS A 433 6.05 -16.34 -6.72
N GLU A 434 6.67 -15.22 -6.35
CA GLU A 434 6.34 -14.39 -5.19
C GLU A 434 6.80 -12.95 -5.47
N PHE A 435 6.27 -11.99 -4.71
CA PHE A 435 6.84 -10.64 -4.62
C PHE A 435 8.19 -10.67 -3.88
N ILE A 436 9.27 -10.86 -4.63
CA ILE A 436 10.64 -10.79 -4.11
C ILE A 436 11.07 -9.33 -3.99
N ILE A 437 11.26 -8.86 -2.75
CA ILE A 437 11.54 -7.45 -2.43
C ILE A 437 12.69 -7.28 -1.42
N ASP A 438 13.36 -8.39 -1.08
CA ASP A 438 14.46 -8.46 -0.13
C ASP A 438 15.37 -9.66 -0.41
N GLU A 439 16.68 -9.49 -0.24
CA GLU A 439 17.66 -10.56 -0.46
C GLU A 439 17.42 -11.80 0.40
N TYR A 440 16.82 -11.63 1.59
CA TYR A 440 16.45 -12.74 2.46
C TYR A 440 15.60 -13.79 1.74
N GLN A 441 14.66 -13.34 0.89
CA GLN A 441 13.78 -14.24 0.13
C GLN A 441 14.55 -15.03 -0.94
N LEU A 442 15.71 -14.56 -1.39
CA LEU A 442 16.58 -15.29 -2.32
C LEU A 442 17.25 -16.47 -1.63
N TYR A 443 17.75 -16.28 -0.40
CA TYR A 443 18.28 -17.38 0.41
C TYR A 443 17.21 -18.41 0.72
N GLU A 444 16.00 -17.95 1.07
CA GLU A 444 14.85 -18.80 1.31
C GLU A 444 14.47 -19.60 0.04
N ALA A 445 14.39 -18.94 -1.13
CA ALA A 445 14.10 -19.61 -2.39
C ALA A 445 15.12 -20.73 -2.71
N LYS A 446 16.41 -20.42 -2.57
CA LYS A 446 17.50 -21.39 -2.76
C LYS A 446 17.38 -22.55 -1.77
N ALA A 447 17.15 -22.25 -0.50
CA ALA A 447 17.06 -23.24 0.56
C ALA A 447 15.87 -24.22 0.39
N MET A 448 14.78 -23.77 -0.23
CA MET A 448 13.61 -24.61 -0.51
C MET A 448 13.72 -25.38 -1.83
N GLY A 449 14.78 -25.12 -2.61
CA GLY A 449 15.09 -25.83 -3.84
C GLY A 449 14.49 -25.22 -5.10
N ALA A 450 14.15 -23.93 -5.07
CA ALA A 450 13.85 -23.19 -6.29
C ALA A 450 15.09 -23.12 -7.19
N ASP A 451 14.86 -23.10 -8.50
CA ASP A 451 15.91 -22.96 -9.50
C ASP A 451 15.99 -21.54 -10.03
N PHE A 452 14.86 -20.84 -10.05
CA PHE A 452 14.77 -19.44 -10.47
C PHE A 452 13.68 -18.68 -9.70
N ILE A 453 13.76 -17.35 -9.76
CA ILE A 453 12.88 -16.42 -9.05
C ILE A 453 12.28 -15.38 -10.01
N LEU A 454 11.18 -14.77 -9.59
CA LEU A 454 10.52 -13.67 -10.29
C LEU A 454 10.91 -12.33 -9.67
N LEU A 455 11.36 -11.39 -10.50
CA LEU A 455 11.45 -9.97 -10.16
C LEU A 455 10.41 -9.20 -10.98
N ILE A 456 9.55 -8.42 -10.31
CA ILE A 456 8.47 -7.70 -10.99
C ILE A 456 8.92 -6.26 -11.22
N ALA A 457 9.00 -5.84 -12.48
CA ALA A 457 9.54 -4.53 -12.83
C ALA A 457 8.65 -3.37 -12.38
N GLU A 458 7.34 -3.57 -12.26
CA GLU A 458 6.41 -2.57 -11.68
C GLU A 458 6.73 -2.29 -10.19
N VAL A 459 7.16 -3.33 -9.47
CA VAL A 459 7.33 -3.30 -8.03
C VAL A 459 8.71 -2.78 -7.61
N LEU A 460 9.73 -3.09 -8.40
CA LEU A 460 11.12 -2.86 -8.04
C LEU A 460 11.71 -1.70 -8.82
N SER A 461 12.52 -0.88 -8.14
CA SER A 461 13.36 0.11 -8.80
C SER A 461 14.48 -0.55 -9.62
N THR A 462 15.06 0.20 -10.56
CA THR A 462 16.20 -0.25 -11.37
C THR A 462 17.37 -0.76 -10.51
N ASP A 463 17.67 -0.08 -9.41
CA ASP A 463 18.79 -0.45 -8.54
C ASP A 463 18.47 -1.69 -7.70
N GLU A 464 17.22 -1.85 -7.24
CA GLU A 464 16.77 -3.07 -6.57
C GLU A 464 16.82 -4.27 -7.51
N ILE A 465 16.37 -4.14 -8.76
CA ILE A 465 16.44 -5.22 -9.75
C ILE A 465 17.90 -5.63 -9.98
N LYS A 466 18.81 -4.67 -10.15
CA LYS A 466 20.24 -4.97 -10.30
C LYS A 466 20.83 -5.65 -9.08
N SER A 467 20.52 -5.17 -7.87
CA SER A 467 21.04 -5.74 -6.63
C SER A 467 20.52 -7.16 -6.40
N LEU A 468 19.20 -7.35 -6.49
CA LEU A 468 18.55 -8.65 -6.27
C LEU A 468 18.93 -9.67 -7.34
N SER A 469 18.96 -9.27 -8.62
CA SER A 469 19.36 -10.19 -9.69
C SER A 469 20.82 -10.62 -9.55
N LYS A 470 21.73 -9.68 -9.30
CA LYS A 470 23.14 -10.03 -9.02
C LYS A 470 23.25 -10.97 -7.83
N LYS A 471 22.50 -10.71 -6.75
CA LYS A 471 22.52 -11.57 -5.57
C LYS A 471 21.96 -12.96 -5.86
N ALA A 472 20.91 -13.08 -6.65
CA ALA A 472 20.36 -14.35 -7.09
C ALA A 472 21.40 -15.16 -7.88
N LYS A 473 22.15 -14.51 -8.80
CA LYS A 473 23.26 -15.16 -9.53
C LYS A 473 24.39 -15.63 -8.61
N GLU A 474 24.73 -14.85 -7.58
CA GLU A 474 25.72 -15.28 -6.57
C GLU A 474 25.29 -16.55 -5.82
N LEU A 475 23.98 -16.75 -5.62
CA LEU A 475 23.40 -17.95 -5.02
C LEU A 475 23.17 -19.08 -6.04
N GLY A 476 23.51 -18.84 -7.31
CA GLY A 476 23.29 -19.77 -8.41
C GLY A 476 21.84 -19.92 -8.84
N LEU A 477 20.94 -19.01 -8.46
CA LEU A 477 19.57 -18.95 -8.98
C LEU A 477 19.55 -18.24 -10.35
N GLU A 478 18.64 -18.64 -11.24
CA GLU A 478 18.32 -17.84 -12.42
C GLU A 478 17.23 -16.80 -12.12
N VAL A 479 17.14 -15.77 -12.95
CA VAL A 479 16.22 -14.64 -12.73
C VAL A 479 15.33 -14.41 -13.95
N LEU A 480 14.02 -14.47 -13.71
CA LEU A 480 12.98 -14.00 -14.62
C LEU A 480 12.52 -12.61 -14.16
N MET A 481 12.63 -11.61 -15.04
CA MET A 481 12.05 -10.28 -14.79
C MET A 481 10.75 -10.09 -15.58
N GLU A 482 9.64 -9.82 -14.90
CA GLU A 482 8.34 -9.57 -15.51
C GLU A 482 8.13 -8.07 -15.80
N LEU A 483 7.75 -7.76 -17.05
CA LEU A 483 7.38 -6.44 -17.53
C LEU A 483 5.87 -6.33 -17.76
N HIS A 484 5.31 -5.16 -17.46
CA HIS A 484 3.90 -4.81 -17.73
C HIS A 484 3.73 -3.71 -18.78
N GLY A 485 4.80 -2.95 -19.06
CA GLY A 485 4.81 -1.82 -19.99
C GLY A 485 6.19 -1.50 -20.57
N GLU A 486 6.22 -0.68 -21.62
CA GLU A 486 7.44 -0.28 -22.34
C GLU A 486 8.35 0.63 -21.52
N ASP A 487 7.79 1.43 -20.61
CA ASP A 487 8.49 2.30 -19.68
C ASP A 487 9.43 1.54 -18.71
N GLN A 488 9.24 0.22 -18.60
CA GLN A 488 10.02 -0.67 -17.75
C GLN A 488 11.19 -1.34 -18.49
N LEU A 489 11.23 -1.28 -19.82
CA LEU A 489 12.34 -1.81 -20.62
C LEU A 489 13.74 -1.31 -20.17
N PRO A 490 13.92 -0.04 -19.76
CA PRO A 490 15.22 0.43 -19.25
C PRO A 490 15.70 -0.27 -17.97
N LYS A 491 14.86 -1.07 -17.30
CA LYS A 491 15.23 -1.83 -16.09
C LYS A 491 15.93 -3.16 -16.41
N ILE A 492 15.91 -3.61 -17.67
CA ILE A 492 16.63 -4.83 -18.10
C ILE A 492 18.13 -4.65 -17.81
N CYS A 493 18.75 -5.67 -17.22
CA CYS A 493 20.18 -5.66 -16.89
C CYS A 493 20.83 -7.03 -17.12
N ASP A 494 22.16 -7.03 -17.25
CA ASP A 494 22.94 -8.20 -17.68
C ASP A 494 22.91 -9.39 -16.70
N SER A 495 22.51 -9.16 -15.44
CA SER A 495 22.36 -10.20 -14.42
C SER A 495 21.06 -10.99 -14.52
N LEU A 496 20.17 -10.66 -15.47
CA LEU A 496 18.95 -11.40 -15.75
C LEU A 496 19.23 -12.59 -16.68
N ASP A 497 18.38 -13.63 -16.59
CA ASP A 497 18.45 -14.79 -17.48
C ASP A 497 17.29 -14.81 -18.47
N MET A 498 16.13 -14.37 -18.00
CA MET A 498 14.86 -14.37 -18.72
C MET A 498 14.16 -13.02 -18.54
N VAL A 499 13.43 -12.60 -19.58
CA VAL A 499 12.54 -11.45 -19.52
C VAL A 499 11.14 -11.91 -19.92
N GLY A 500 10.19 -11.70 -19.02
CA GLY A 500 8.79 -12.01 -19.19
C GLY A 500 7.98 -10.78 -19.52
N ILE A 501 6.94 -10.94 -20.35
CA ILE A 501 5.94 -9.91 -20.60
C ILE A 501 4.59 -10.44 -20.14
N ASN A 502 3.96 -9.71 -19.21
CA ASN A 502 2.62 -10.01 -18.79
C ASN A 502 1.61 -9.49 -19.83
N ASN A 503 0.89 -10.41 -20.47
CA ASN A 503 -0.07 -10.09 -21.53
C ASN A 503 -1.32 -9.39 -21.00
N ARG A 504 -1.56 -9.43 -19.69
CA ARG A 504 -2.66 -8.74 -19.06
C ARG A 504 -2.24 -7.31 -18.75
N ASN A 505 -2.97 -6.35 -19.30
CA ASN A 505 -2.82 -4.97 -18.86
C ASN A 505 -3.36 -4.85 -17.41
N LEU A 506 -2.53 -4.36 -16.47
CA LEU A 506 -2.93 -4.19 -15.07
C LEU A 506 -4.02 -3.13 -14.87
N GLU A 507 -4.13 -2.18 -15.80
CA GLU A 507 -5.15 -1.12 -15.81
C GLU A 507 -6.51 -1.62 -16.31
N THR A 508 -6.53 -2.41 -17.39
CA THR A 508 -7.79 -2.80 -18.05
C THR A 508 -8.19 -4.25 -17.82
N PHE A 509 -7.29 -5.09 -17.33
CA PHE A 509 -7.42 -6.55 -17.24
C PHE A 509 -7.65 -7.25 -18.60
N GLU A 510 -7.62 -6.51 -19.70
CA GLU A 510 -7.68 -7.05 -21.05
C GLU A 510 -6.35 -7.73 -21.39
N VAL A 511 -6.46 -8.83 -22.12
CA VAL A 511 -5.31 -9.55 -22.66
C VAL A 511 -4.97 -8.95 -24.01
N ASP A 512 -3.79 -8.34 -24.12
CA ASP A 512 -3.29 -7.76 -25.37
C ASP A 512 -2.00 -8.47 -25.79
N LEU A 513 -2.18 -9.54 -26.58
CA LEU A 513 -1.06 -10.31 -27.14
C LEU A 513 -0.26 -9.51 -28.17
N ASP A 514 -0.87 -8.56 -28.87
CA ASP A 514 -0.19 -7.81 -29.92
C ASP A 514 0.77 -6.78 -29.32
N ARG A 515 0.41 -6.17 -28.18
CA ARG A 515 1.34 -5.36 -27.37
C ARG A 515 2.56 -6.17 -26.95
N SER A 516 2.35 -7.37 -26.40
CA SER A 516 3.46 -8.22 -25.97
C SER A 516 4.39 -8.60 -27.12
N ILE A 517 3.83 -8.86 -28.32
CA ILE A 517 4.63 -9.15 -29.51
C ILE A 517 5.47 -7.93 -29.92
N LYS A 518 4.95 -6.70 -29.84
CA LYS A 518 5.74 -5.49 -30.12
C LYS A 518 6.85 -5.28 -29.10
N MET A 519 6.57 -5.49 -27.82
CA MET A 519 7.57 -5.35 -26.76
C MET A 519 8.74 -6.34 -26.92
N LEU A 520 8.49 -7.51 -27.51
CA LEU A 520 9.50 -8.53 -27.81
C LEU A 520 10.68 -8.00 -28.64
N GLU A 521 10.43 -7.05 -29.55
CA GLU A 521 11.46 -6.47 -30.43
C GLU A 521 12.54 -5.68 -29.65
N TYR A 522 12.20 -5.21 -28.45
CA TYR A 522 13.10 -4.44 -27.60
C TYR A 522 13.87 -5.31 -26.58
N ILE A 523 13.52 -6.59 -26.45
CA ILE A 523 14.20 -7.52 -25.55
C ILE A 523 15.41 -8.14 -26.26
N PRO A 524 16.64 -7.98 -25.74
CA PRO A 524 17.83 -8.55 -26.36
C PRO A 524 17.74 -10.08 -26.50
N ASN A 525 18.34 -10.61 -27.57
CA ASN A 525 18.28 -12.04 -27.91
C ASN A 525 19.06 -12.94 -26.93
N ASP A 526 19.88 -12.35 -26.07
CA ASP A 526 20.62 -13.10 -25.06
C ASP A 526 19.71 -13.58 -23.91
N PHE A 527 18.49 -13.05 -23.77
CA PHE A 527 17.52 -13.47 -22.77
C PHE A 527 16.49 -14.44 -23.37
N ALA A 528 16.08 -15.45 -22.58
CA ALA A 528 14.90 -16.23 -22.94
C ALA A 528 13.63 -15.38 -22.69
N LYS A 529 12.73 -15.37 -23.66
CA LYS A 529 11.58 -14.47 -23.71
C LYS A 529 10.32 -15.21 -23.31
N ILE A 530 9.66 -14.78 -22.24
CA ILE A 530 8.53 -15.49 -21.64
C ILE A 530 7.24 -14.70 -21.83
N ALA A 531 6.17 -15.35 -22.31
CA ALA A 531 4.84 -14.78 -22.30
C ALA A 531 4.11 -15.23 -21.04
N GLU A 532 3.56 -14.28 -20.27
CA GLU A 532 2.94 -14.55 -18.99
C GLU A 532 1.48 -14.08 -18.96
N SER A 533 0.63 -14.84 -18.26
CA SER A 533 -0.80 -14.53 -18.06
C SER A 533 -1.63 -14.43 -19.35
N GLY A 534 -2.95 -14.58 -19.23
CA GLY A 534 -3.87 -14.35 -20.36
C GLY A 534 -3.83 -15.39 -21.48
N ILE A 535 -3.05 -16.46 -21.34
CA ILE A 535 -2.98 -17.57 -22.30
C ILE A 535 -3.98 -18.64 -21.87
N SER A 536 -4.97 -18.88 -22.73
CA SER A 536 -6.11 -19.78 -22.50
C SER A 536 -6.20 -20.90 -23.52
N GLY A 537 -5.62 -20.73 -24.72
CA GLY A 537 -5.73 -21.70 -25.82
C GLY A 537 -4.41 -22.07 -26.49
N ALA A 538 -4.39 -23.23 -27.16
CA ALA A 538 -3.25 -23.71 -27.94
C ALA A 538 -2.88 -22.75 -29.08
N ASP A 539 -3.88 -22.15 -29.75
CA ASP A 539 -3.68 -21.19 -30.84
C ASP A 539 -2.90 -19.94 -30.39
N GLU A 540 -3.13 -19.47 -29.17
CA GLU A 540 -2.43 -18.31 -28.60
C GLU A 540 -0.96 -18.63 -28.35
N VAL A 541 -0.67 -19.83 -27.82
CA VAL A 541 0.71 -20.33 -27.66
C VAL A 541 1.41 -20.43 -29.01
N LEU A 542 0.74 -20.99 -30.02
CA LEU A 542 1.31 -21.10 -31.37
C LEU A 542 1.60 -19.72 -31.97
N LYS A 543 0.69 -18.74 -31.81
CA LYS A 543 0.89 -17.35 -32.25
C LYS A 543 2.11 -16.72 -31.58
N LEU A 544 2.20 -16.81 -30.25
CA LEU A 544 3.31 -16.24 -29.48
C LEU A 544 4.64 -16.94 -29.80
N LYS A 545 4.62 -18.27 -30.00
CA LYS A 545 5.81 -19.04 -30.42
C LYS A 545 6.30 -18.61 -31.79
N GLN A 546 5.39 -18.39 -32.75
CA GLN A 546 5.74 -17.86 -34.08
C GLN A 546 6.31 -16.45 -34.03
N ALA A 547 5.87 -15.64 -33.06
CA ALA A 547 6.41 -14.30 -32.84
C ALA A 547 7.83 -14.30 -32.25
N GLY A 548 8.25 -15.41 -31.62
CA GLY A 548 9.61 -15.56 -31.07
C GLY A 548 9.68 -15.60 -29.54
N PHE A 549 8.58 -15.92 -28.86
CA PHE A 549 8.63 -16.30 -27.44
C PHE A 549 9.16 -17.72 -27.25
N ASP A 550 10.00 -17.90 -26.23
CA ASP A 550 10.64 -19.17 -25.88
C ASP A 550 9.84 -19.95 -24.83
N GLY A 551 9.12 -19.24 -23.95
CA GLY A 551 8.35 -19.83 -22.87
C GLY A 551 6.98 -19.21 -22.64
N PHE A 552 6.08 -19.99 -22.04
CA PHE A 552 4.67 -19.63 -21.81
C PHE A 552 4.26 -20.03 -20.40
N LEU A 553 4.05 -19.05 -19.52
CA LEU A 553 3.61 -19.29 -18.14
C LEU A 553 2.08 -19.37 -18.07
N ILE A 554 1.59 -20.58 -17.77
CA ILE A 554 0.17 -20.92 -17.80
C ILE A 554 -0.23 -21.61 -16.50
N GLY A 555 -1.11 -21.00 -15.73
CA GLY A 555 -1.60 -21.55 -14.45
C GLY A 555 -3.08 -21.86 -14.44
N GLU A 556 -3.89 -20.82 -14.54
CA GLU A 556 -5.34 -20.90 -14.32
C GLU A 556 -6.02 -21.93 -15.25
N ASN A 557 -5.52 -22.13 -16.46
CA ASN A 557 -6.11 -23.07 -17.41
C ASN A 557 -6.09 -24.52 -16.91
N PHE A 558 -4.97 -24.96 -16.31
CA PHE A 558 -4.81 -26.33 -15.85
C PHE A 558 -5.42 -26.54 -14.47
N MET A 559 -5.24 -25.57 -13.57
CA MET A 559 -5.67 -25.65 -12.18
C MET A 559 -7.19 -25.62 -11.98
N LYS A 560 -7.97 -25.14 -12.96
CA LYS A 560 -9.45 -25.22 -12.92
C LYS A 560 -10.00 -26.64 -12.98
N THR A 561 -9.16 -27.62 -13.30
CA THR A 561 -9.55 -29.02 -13.41
C THR A 561 -9.08 -29.80 -12.19
N HIS A 562 -9.80 -30.86 -11.83
CA HIS A 562 -9.36 -31.77 -10.76
C HIS A 562 -8.17 -32.66 -11.15
N GLN A 563 -7.72 -32.62 -12.41
CA GLN A 563 -6.56 -33.38 -12.89
C GLN A 563 -5.65 -32.48 -13.75
N PRO A 564 -4.93 -31.52 -13.13
CA PRO A 564 -4.16 -30.51 -13.88
C PRO A 564 -3.12 -31.11 -14.83
N GLY A 565 -2.48 -32.23 -14.47
CA GLY A 565 -1.54 -32.92 -15.36
C GLY A 565 -2.19 -33.50 -16.63
N VAL A 566 -3.43 -33.99 -16.54
CA VAL A 566 -4.18 -34.46 -17.73
C VAL A 566 -4.57 -33.28 -18.60
N ALA A 567 -5.01 -32.17 -17.99
CA ALA A 567 -5.31 -30.93 -18.72
C ALA A 567 -4.09 -30.39 -19.47
N LEU A 568 -2.92 -30.36 -18.82
CA LEU A 568 -1.67 -30.00 -19.48
C LEU A 568 -1.32 -30.96 -20.60
N LYS A 569 -1.47 -32.28 -20.38
CA LYS A 569 -1.19 -33.26 -21.43
C LYS A 569 -2.07 -33.02 -22.65
N SER A 570 -3.39 -32.92 -22.50
CA SER A 570 -4.28 -32.63 -23.63
C SER A 570 -3.94 -31.32 -24.34
N PHE A 571 -3.59 -30.28 -23.58
CA PHE A 571 -3.13 -29.01 -24.15
C PHE A 571 -1.84 -29.15 -24.97
N MET A 572 -0.92 -30.01 -24.52
CA MET A 572 0.30 -30.36 -25.26
C MET A 572 -0.01 -31.14 -26.55
N GLU A 573 -0.98 -32.06 -26.52
CA GLU A 573 -1.43 -32.82 -27.71
C GLU A 573 -2.01 -31.86 -28.78
N GLU A 574 -2.75 -30.83 -28.37
CA GLU A 574 -3.30 -29.81 -29.26
C GLU A 574 -2.21 -28.96 -29.95
N ILE A 575 -1.15 -28.58 -29.23
CA ILE A 575 -0.07 -27.72 -29.76
C ILE A 575 0.90 -28.53 -30.63
N PHE A 576 1.27 -29.74 -30.18
CA PHE A 576 2.40 -30.50 -30.74
C PHE A 576 2.00 -31.77 -31.49
N GLY A 577 0.73 -32.18 -31.47
CA GLY A 577 0.21 -33.30 -32.23
C GLY A 577 0.80 -34.67 -31.86
N LYS A 578 1.19 -34.85 -30.60
CA LYS A 578 1.82 -36.09 -30.08
C LYS A 578 0.99 -36.74 -29.01
#